data_AF-A0A662KRP5-F1
#
_entry.id   AF-A0A662KRP5-F1
#
_cell.length_a   1.000
_cell.length_b   1.000
_cell.length_c   1.000
_cell.angle_alpha   90.00
_cell.angle_beta   90.00
_cell.angle_gamma   90.00
#
_symmetry.space_group_name_H-M   'P 1'
#
loop_
_entity.id
_entity.type
_entity.pdbx_description
1 polymer ?
#
loop_
_entity_poly.entity_id
_entity_poly.type
_entity_poly.pdbx_seq_one_letter_code
_entity_poly.pdbx_strand_id
1 'polypeptide(L)'
;MRRKEILVLSIVLVIAGILIIYSSIPKSNFTTFNKEPSVYVDFPKSGEEVCGILTIAGRAVDPDGSVKSVEIKIDDGDWFLIDTACNWSYSIDTRNLENGYHNIYIRAWDGTSYSDTLKLEVLVDNEFAENVHKWALFVAAANIEDIDVKLGNGMLKIAEDMARYFIDDLGYPANHITILFDDGWIRDKNGEGKRLMLLQERADRIRYVSYGPATKEFFFSSLENVIREANRFEDSEVFIWISGHGIGDPDKKITGGKILKRSEILLWDDVLEDKELGDVLSDLHAKLCIIVDSCYSGGFANRVIFDLPSLLKSGIPKDGRIVITGESKFSIGYASNVSGPLFTQLWFEGLRTGKADGFREIFGIARKPLLNMFKDGRVSVEEAFYYAKYMLRKEYRDFFWMQPQMNDMYPHRFPFNVGQMFLGD
;
A
#
# COMPACT_ATOMS: atom_id res chain seq x y z
N MET A 1 59.17 -46.35 47.23
CA MET A 1 58.03 -45.48 46.90
C MET A 1 57.42 -44.94 48.19
N ARG A 2 57.38 -43.62 48.36
CA ARG A 2 56.87 -42.95 49.56
C ARG A 2 55.34 -42.99 49.54
N ARG A 3 54.66 -43.20 50.69
CA ARG A 3 53.19 -43.28 50.84
C ARG A 3 52.36 -42.28 50.03
N LYS A 4 52.88 -41.07 49.77
CA LYS A 4 52.24 -40.04 48.92
C LYS A 4 52.09 -40.47 47.46
N GLU A 5 53.08 -41.17 46.88
CA GLU A 5 53.06 -41.63 45.48
C GLU A 5 51.99 -42.70 45.26
N ILE A 6 51.78 -43.59 46.25
CA ILE A 6 50.74 -44.63 46.21
C ILE A 6 49.34 -44.02 46.32
N LEU A 7 49.16 -43.00 47.16
CA LEU A 7 47.87 -42.30 47.30
C LEU A 7 47.50 -41.58 46.00
N VAL A 8 48.46 -40.89 45.37
CA VAL A 8 48.24 -40.19 44.09
C VAL A 8 47.90 -41.20 42.98
N LEU A 9 48.63 -42.31 42.88
CA LEU A 9 48.35 -43.34 41.88
C LEU A 9 46.96 -43.97 42.07
N SER A 10 46.55 -44.18 43.33
CA SER A 10 45.23 -44.72 43.66
C SER A 10 44.10 -43.76 43.26
N ILE A 11 44.27 -42.45 43.53
CA ILE A 11 43.30 -41.42 43.12
C ILE A 11 43.21 -41.34 41.59
N VAL A 12 44.35 -41.38 40.88
CA VAL A 12 44.38 -41.35 39.41
C VAL A 12 43.67 -42.57 38.82
N LEU A 13 43.87 -43.76 39.37
CA LEU A 13 43.21 -44.98 38.92
C LEU A 13 41.69 -44.95 39.19
N VAL A 14 41.26 -44.37 40.30
CA VAL A 14 39.83 -44.19 40.60
C VAL A 14 39.19 -43.19 39.63
N ILE A 15 39.83 -42.05 39.37
CA ILE A 15 39.34 -41.05 38.41
C ILE A 15 39.29 -41.63 36.99
N ALA A 16 40.34 -42.36 36.58
CA ALA A 16 40.37 -43.04 35.29
C ALA A 16 39.25 -44.10 35.18
N GLY A 17 39.00 -44.86 36.24
CA GLY A 17 37.88 -45.81 36.32
C GLY A 17 36.53 -45.12 36.19
N ILE A 18 36.31 -44.00 36.87
CA ILE A 18 35.08 -43.20 36.78
C ILE A 18 34.89 -42.64 35.36
N LEU A 19 35.94 -42.13 34.73
CA LEU A 19 35.89 -41.62 33.36
C LEU A 19 35.57 -42.71 32.34
N ILE A 20 36.14 -43.92 32.50
CA ILE A 20 35.84 -45.08 31.66
C ILE A 20 34.38 -45.53 31.84
N ILE A 21 33.88 -45.54 33.08
CA ILE A 21 32.47 -45.84 33.34
C ILE A 21 31.58 -44.79 32.67
N TYR A 22 31.91 -43.50 32.79
CA TYR A 22 31.15 -42.40 32.19
C TYR A 22 31.16 -42.47 30.65
N SER A 23 32.29 -42.85 30.03
CA SER A 23 32.38 -43.03 28.57
C SER A 23 31.72 -44.31 28.07
N SER A 24 31.47 -45.28 28.98
CA SER A 24 30.82 -46.57 28.67
C SER A 24 29.32 -46.56 28.94
N ILE A 25 28.75 -45.46 29.46
CA ILE A 25 27.30 -45.28 29.50
C ILE A 25 26.86 -45.09 28.04
N PRO A 26 26.07 -46.02 27.45
CA PRO A 26 25.55 -45.82 26.12
C PRO A 26 24.68 -44.56 26.13
N LYS A 27 25.03 -43.57 25.28
CA LYS A 27 24.10 -42.49 24.97
C LYS A 27 22.87 -43.16 24.38
N SER A 28 21.76 -43.14 25.12
CA SER A 28 20.48 -43.55 24.57
C SER A 28 20.18 -42.61 23.40
N ASN A 29 20.34 -43.11 22.17
CA ASN A 29 19.78 -42.46 21.00
C ASN A 29 18.27 -42.63 21.12
N PHE A 30 17.61 -41.72 21.82
CA PHE A 30 16.17 -41.56 21.70
C PHE A 30 15.92 -41.13 20.26
N THR A 31 15.48 -42.07 19.42
CA THR A 31 14.78 -41.73 18.18
C THR A 31 13.50 -41.04 18.59
N THR A 32 13.50 -39.71 18.58
CA THR A 32 12.29 -38.91 18.69
C THR A 32 11.48 -39.20 17.42
N PHE A 33 10.32 -39.83 17.57
CA PHE A 33 9.37 -39.97 16.46
C PHE A 33 8.82 -38.59 16.15
N ASN A 34 8.95 -38.16 14.89
CA ASN A 34 8.40 -36.91 14.40
C ASN A 34 6.87 -36.90 14.56
N LYS A 35 6.31 -35.82 15.08
CA LYS A 35 4.86 -35.58 15.02
C LYS A 35 4.56 -34.58 13.92
N GLU A 36 3.51 -34.85 13.15
CA GLU A 36 3.10 -33.95 12.07
C GLU A 36 2.74 -32.56 12.60
N PRO A 37 3.03 -31.48 11.84
CA PRO A 37 2.62 -30.14 12.21
C PRO A 37 1.11 -29.99 12.08
N SER A 38 0.56 -28.91 12.63
CA SER A 38 -0.84 -28.52 12.48
C SER A 38 -0.95 -27.13 11.85
N VAL A 39 -1.94 -26.93 11.00
CA VAL A 39 -2.24 -25.63 10.39
C VAL A 39 -3.66 -25.18 10.71
N TYR A 40 -3.84 -23.88 10.92
CA TYR A 40 -5.09 -23.25 11.32
C TYR A 40 -5.31 -21.99 10.48
N VAL A 41 -6.55 -21.75 10.05
CA VAL A 41 -6.97 -20.50 9.40
C VAL A 41 -7.69 -19.65 10.45
N ASP A 42 -7.24 -18.41 10.61
CA ASP A 42 -7.89 -17.44 11.50
C ASP A 42 -8.83 -16.52 10.69
N PHE A 43 -8.52 -16.24 9.40
CA PHE A 43 -9.37 -15.48 8.47
C PHE A 43 -9.14 -15.92 7.00
N PRO A 44 -10.17 -15.92 6.12
CA PRO A 44 -11.59 -15.72 6.41
C PRO A 44 -12.22 -16.95 7.07
N LYS A 45 -13.51 -16.87 7.44
CA LYS A 45 -14.26 -18.04 7.88
C LYS A 45 -14.71 -18.86 6.67
N SER A 46 -14.81 -20.18 6.84
CA SER A 46 -15.34 -21.04 5.76
C SER A 46 -16.78 -20.65 5.40
N GLY A 47 -17.06 -20.54 4.11
CA GLY A 47 -18.32 -20.09 3.54
C GLY A 47 -18.50 -18.57 3.50
N GLU A 48 -17.50 -17.78 3.90
CA GLU A 48 -17.56 -16.32 3.84
C GLU A 48 -17.56 -15.84 2.37
N GLU A 49 -18.38 -14.81 2.11
CA GLU A 49 -18.43 -14.12 0.83
C GLU A 49 -17.24 -13.15 0.73
N VAL A 50 -16.50 -13.24 -0.37
CA VAL A 50 -15.26 -12.50 -0.61
C VAL A 50 -15.28 -11.87 -2.00
N CYS A 51 -14.66 -10.69 -2.14
CA CYS A 51 -14.56 -9.95 -3.39
C CYS A 51 -13.27 -9.12 -3.41
N GLY A 52 -12.80 -8.76 -4.60
CA GLY A 52 -11.58 -7.96 -4.74
C GLY A 52 -10.34 -8.73 -4.27
N ILE A 53 -9.49 -8.08 -3.47
CA ILE A 53 -8.32 -8.74 -2.87
C ILE A 53 -8.75 -9.44 -1.59
N LEU A 54 -8.42 -10.73 -1.45
CA LEU A 54 -8.60 -11.52 -0.24
C LEU A 54 -7.24 -11.83 0.38
N THR A 55 -7.01 -11.39 1.62
CA THR A 55 -5.90 -11.86 2.44
C THR A 55 -6.39 -12.99 3.35
N ILE A 56 -5.75 -14.15 3.25
CA ILE A 56 -5.98 -15.32 4.09
C ILE A 56 -4.87 -15.34 5.13
N ALA A 57 -5.20 -15.53 6.40
CA ALA A 57 -4.22 -15.54 7.48
C ALA A 57 -4.51 -16.64 8.49
N GLY A 58 -3.44 -17.12 9.11
CA GLY A 58 -3.53 -18.19 10.09
C GLY A 58 -2.22 -18.51 10.80
N ARG A 59 -2.20 -19.67 11.45
CA ARG A 59 -1.07 -20.14 12.24
C ARG A 59 -0.69 -21.56 11.89
N ALA A 60 0.59 -21.88 12.02
CA ALA A 60 1.06 -23.26 11.98
C ALA A 60 1.93 -23.55 13.20
N VAL A 61 1.75 -24.74 13.78
CA VAL A 61 2.42 -25.15 15.02
C VAL A 61 2.93 -26.57 14.86
N ASP A 62 4.14 -26.80 15.32
CA ASP A 62 4.76 -28.12 15.36
C ASP A 62 4.96 -28.55 16.83
N PRO A 63 4.41 -29.69 17.27
CA PRO A 63 4.45 -30.08 18.70
C PRO A 63 5.82 -30.49 19.24
N ASP A 64 6.74 -30.94 18.40
CA ASP A 64 8.06 -31.49 18.78
C ASP A 64 9.24 -30.80 18.07
N GLY A 65 8.97 -29.71 17.34
CA GLY A 65 9.95 -28.98 16.55
C GLY A 65 9.44 -27.61 16.08
N SER A 66 9.61 -27.33 14.79
CA SER A 66 9.29 -26.03 14.19
C SER A 66 8.76 -26.22 12.77
N VAL A 67 7.70 -25.50 12.42
CA VAL A 67 7.23 -25.44 11.04
C VAL A 67 8.27 -24.72 10.17
N LYS A 68 8.61 -25.32 9.02
CA LYS A 68 9.55 -24.78 8.03
C LYS A 68 8.86 -23.99 6.94
N SER A 69 7.67 -24.42 6.53
CA SER A 69 6.89 -23.71 5.53
C SER A 69 5.40 -24.02 5.64
N VAL A 70 4.60 -23.14 5.05
CA VAL A 70 3.18 -23.37 4.78
C VAL A 70 3.00 -23.29 3.27
N GLU A 71 2.16 -24.16 2.73
CA GLU A 71 1.80 -24.17 1.32
C GLU A 71 0.30 -23.97 1.17
N ILE A 72 -0.08 -23.26 0.12
CA ILE A 72 -1.46 -22.94 -0.22
C ILE A 72 -1.72 -23.22 -1.69
N LYS A 73 -2.91 -23.73 -2.03
CA LYS A 73 -3.39 -23.80 -3.41
C LYS A 73 -4.87 -23.44 -3.48
N ILE A 74 -5.28 -22.93 -4.64
CA ILE A 74 -6.67 -22.59 -4.94
C ILE A 74 -7.19 -23.63 -5.93
N ASP A 75 -8.31 -24.25 -5.58
CA ASP A 75 -8.95 -25.34 -6.31
C ASP A 75 -7.96 -26.46 -6.71
N ASP A 76 -7.91 -26.75 -8.01
CA ASP A 76 -7.03 -27.74 -8.61
C ASP A 76 -5.71 -27.14 -9.13
N GLY A 77 -5.40 -25.89 -8.75
CA GLY A 77 -4.15 -25.22 -9.08
C GLY A 77 -2.93 -25.78 -8.34
N ASP A 78 -1.78 -25.16 -8.60
CA ASP A 78 -0.49 -25.55 -8.03
C ASP A 78 -0.35 -25.08 -6.57
N TRP A 79 0.51 -25.79 -5.82
CA TRP A 79 0.90 -25.38 -4.47
C TRP A 79 1.91 -24.24 -4.52
N PHE A 80 1.60 -23.17 -3.79
CA PHE A 80 2.46 -22.01 -3.59
C PHE A 80 3.03 -22.01 -2.17
N LEU A 81 4.31 -21.68 -2.06
CA LEU A 81 5.01 -21.56 -0.80
C LEU A 81 4.71 -20.20 -0.15
N ILE A 82 4.45 -20.19 1.16
CA ILE A 82 4.35 -18.97 1.97
C ILE A 82 5.65 -18.83 2.78
N ASP A 83 6.33 -17.69 2.63
CA ASP A 83 7.65 -17.43 3.24
C ASP A 83 7.64 -17.42 4.78
N THR A 84 6.49 -17.15 5.38
CA THR A 84 6.31 -17.12 6.84
C THR A 84 5.56 -18.37 7.29
N ALA A 85 6.18 -19.17 8.17
CA ALA A 85 5.63 -20.46 8.57
C ALA A 85 4.68 -20.38 9.78
N CYS A 86 5.08 -19.74 10.88
CA CYS A 86 4.33 -19.81 12.14
C CYS A 86 3.07 -18.93 12.18
N ASN A 87 3.18 -17.67 11.72
CA ASN A 87 2.06 -16.75 11.54
C ASN A 87 2.07 -16.39 10.05
N TRP A 88 1.30 -17.16 9.29
CA TRP A 88 1.35 -17.13 7.83
C TRP A 88 0.21 -16.27 7.30
N SER A 89 0.43 -15.67 6.13
CA SER A 89 -0.61 -14.96 5.40
C SER A 89 -0.36 -15.04 3.90
N TYR A 90 -1.43 -15.08 3.12
CA TYR A 90 -1.38 -15.12 1.66
C TYR A 90 -2.49 -14.25 1.10
N SER A 91 -2.15 -13.32 0.19
CA SER A 91 -3.14 -12.47 -0.48
C SER A 91 -3.37 -12.97 -1.90
N ILE A 92 -4.62 -12.92 -2.34
CA ILE A 92 -5.03 -13.29 -3.71
C ILE A 92 -5.96 -12.23 -4.26
N ASP A 93 -5.88 -11.98 -5.56
CA ASP A 93 -6.86 -11.16 -6.25
C ASP A 93 -7.98 -12.04 -6.80
N THR A 94 -9.13 -12.03 -6.11
CA THR A 94 -10.30 -12.85 -6.47
C THR A 94 -10.98 -12.38 -7.75
N ARG A 95 -10.65 -11.17 -8.27
CA ARG A 95 -11.13 -10.69 -9.58
C ARG A 95 -10.61 -11.53 -10.76
N ASN A 96 -9.60 -12.36 -10.51
CA ASN A 96 -9.04 -13.30 -11.48
C ASN A 96 -9.66 -14.71 -11.36
N LEU A 97 -10.61 -14.91 -10.44
CA LEU A 97 -11.36 -16.14 -10.25
C LEU A 97 -12.77 -15.99 -10.84
N GLU A 98 -13.40 -17.12 -11.18
CA GLU A 98 -14.82 -17.13 -11.53
C GLU A 98 -15.68 -16.80 -10.29
N ASN A 99 -16.91 -16.31 -10.48
CA ASN A 99 -17.83 -16.17 -9.37
C ASN A 99 -18.37 -17.54 -8.96
N GLY A 100 -18.51 -17.78 -7.66
CA GLY A 100 -19.00 -19.04 -7.10
C GLY A 100 -18.14 -19.58 -5.95
N TYR A 101 -18.35 -20.84 -5.62
CA TYR A 101 -17.62 -21.49 -4.53
C TYR A 101 -16.22 -21.92 -4.99
N HIS A 102 -15.21 -21.47 -4.25
CA HIS A 102 -13.82 -21.86 -4.42
C HIS A 102 -13.30 -22.58 -3.17
N ASN A 103 -12.42 -23.56 -3.39
CA ASN A 103 -11.79 -24.33 -2.33
C ASN A 103 -10.31 -23.97 -2.22
N ILE A 104 -9.91 -23.44 -1.08
CA ILE A 104 -8.52 -23.15 -0.77
C ILE A 104 -8.00 -24.28 0.12
N TYR A 105 -6.87 -24.87 -0.28
CA TYR A 105 -6.22 -25.95 0.45
C TYR A 105 -4.93 -25.44 1.08
N ILE A 106 -4.70 -25.76 2.35
CA ILE A 106 -3.51 -25.32 3.11
C ILE A 106 -2.87 -26.52 3.82
N ARG A 107 -1.54 -26.58 3.82
CA ARG A 107 -0.77 -27.57 4.60
C ARG A 107 0.53 -26.98 5.13
N ALA A 108 1.00 -27.46 6.27
CA ALA A 108 2.27 -27.08 6.88
C ALA A 108 3.32 -28.19 6.70
N TRP A 109 4.60 -27.83 6.64
CA TRP A 109 5.73 -28.74 6.53
C TRP A 109 6.77 -28.45 7.63
N ASP A 110 7.23 -29.47 8.35
CA ASP A 110 8.18 -29.37 9.47
C ASP A 110 9.64 -29.70 9.11
N GLY A 111 9.90 -30.12 7.86
CA GLY A 111 11.20 -30.66 7.41
C GLY A 111 11.25 -32.18 7.25
N THR A 112 10.25 -32.89 7.73
CA THR A 112 10.11 -34.35 7.79
C THR A 112 8.75 -34.84 7.27
N SER A 113 7.66 -34.18 7.66
CA SER A 113 6.27 -34.55 7.33
C SER A 113 5.38 -33.33 7.08
N TYR A 114 4.32 -33.53 6.30
CA TYR A 114 3.26 -32.54 6.10
C TYR A 114 2.16 -32.73 7.14
N SER A 115 1.47 -31.65 7.48
CA SER A 115 0.18 -31.73 8.19
C SER A 115 -0.89 -32.38 7.31
N ASP A 116 -2.01 -32.75 7.94
CA ASP A 116 -3.28 -32.89 7.22
C ASP A 116 -3.56 -31.63 6.39
N THR A 117 -4.17 -31.82 5.20
CA THR A 117 -4.56 -30.72 4.34
C THR A 117 -5.86 -30.11 4.85
N LEU A 118 -5.78 -28.87 5.30
CA LEU A 118 -6.95 -28.07 5.66
C LEU A 118 -7.64 -27.58 4.39
N LYS A 119 -8.98 -27.68 4.37
CA LYS A 119 -9.84 -27.16 3.31
C LYS A 119 -10.64 -25.97 3.84
N LEU A 120 -10.53 -24.82 3.16
CA LEU A 120 -11.29 -23.61 3.40
C LEU A 120 -12.17 -23.34 2.17
N GLU A 121 -13.48 -23.26 2.33
CA GLU A 121 -14.39 -22.88 1.24
C GLU A 121 -14.70 -21.38 1.34
N VAL A 122 -14.72 -20.67 0.21
CA VAL A 122 -15.13 -19.25 0.14
C VAL A 122 -16.10 -19.07 -1.02
N LEU A 123 -17.01 -18.10 -0.90
CA LEU A 123 -17.91 -17.70 -1.99
C LEU A 123 -17.35 -16.43 -2.64
N VAL A 124 -16.80 -16.55 -3.84
CA VAL A 124 -16.31 -15.41 -4.62
C VAL A 124 -17.51 -14.75 -5.29
N ASP A 125 -17.71 -13.47 -5.02
CA ASP A 125 -18.70 -12.63 -5.69
C ASP A 125 -18.09 -11.28 -6.08
N ASN A 126 -17.67 -11.16 -7.33
CA ASN A 126 -17.18 -9.91 -7.92
C ASN A 126 -18.25 -9.18 -8.76
N GLU A 127 -19.50 -9.68 -8.78
CA GLU A 127 -20.56 -9.12 -9.60
C GLU A 127 -21.32 -8.02 -8.88
N PHE A 128 -21.15 -6.79 -9.35
CA PHE A 128 -21.91 -5.64 -8.87
C PHE A 128 -22.44 -4.88 -10.07
N ALA A 129 -23.76 -4.93 -10.27
CA ALA A 129 -24.41 -4.31 -11.40
C ALA A 129 -24.61 -2.81 -11.14
N GLU A 130 -23.62 -2.00 -11.47
CA GLU A 130 -23.76 -0.54 -11.51
C GLU A 130 -23.35 -0.02 -12.89
N ASN A 131 -24.28 0.64 -13.59
CA ASN A 131 -23.99 1.37 -14.83
C ASN A 131 -23.31 2.71 -14.50
N VAL A 132 -22.21 2.63 -13.75
CA VAL A 132 -21.46 3.75 -13.20
C VAL A 132 -19.97 3.50 -13.51
N HIS A 133 -19.43 4.29 -14.41
CA HIS A 133 -18.07 4.10 -14.95
C HIS A 133 -17.06 4.93 -14.18
N LYS A 134 -16.97 4.70 -12.86
CA LYS A 134 -16.09 5.45 -11.95
C LYS A 134 -15.27 4.48 -11.10
N TRP A 135 -13.94 4.63 -11.10
CA TRP A 135 -13.02 3.77 -10.34
C TRP A 135 -12.00 4.58 -9.54
N ALA A 136 -11.68 4.09 -8.34
CA ALA A 136 -10.67 4.72 -7.50
C ALA A 136 -9.65 3.73 -6.96
N LEU A 137 -8.37 4.12 -6.99
CA LEU A 137 -7.27 3.36 -6.40
C LEU A 137 -6.53 4.25 -5.39
N PHE A 138 -6.56 3.85 -4.12
CA PHE A 138 -5.83 4.50 -3.04
C PHE A 138 -4.68 3.61 -2.58
N VAL A 139 -3.47 4.13 -2.55
CA VAL A 139 -2.25 3.37 -2.26
C VAL A 139 -1.45 4.11 -1.20
N ALA A 140 -1.19 3.45 -0.08
CA ALA A 140 -0.45 4.02 1.04
C ALA A 140 0.61 3.04 1.57
N ALA A 141 1.89 3.38 1.41
CA ALA A 141 3.01 2.65 2.01
C ALA A 141 3.69 3.54 3.07
N ALA A 142 3.22 3.41 4.30
CA ALA A 142 3.50 4.32 5.40
C ALA A 142 4.51 3.76 6.41
N ASN A 143 4.56 2.44 6.60
CA ASN A 143 5.25 1.81 7.73
C ASN A 143 6.27 0.74 7.36
N ILE A 144 6.82 0.81 6.13
CA ILE A 144 7.81 -0.11 5.54
C ILE A 144 8.88 -0.51 6.56
N GLU A 145 9.22 -1.79 6.70
CA GLU A 145 9.99 -2.30 7.84
C GLU A 145 11.38 -1.64 7.98
N ASP A 146 12.13 -1.49 6.89
CA ASP A 146 13.54 -1.09 6.85
C ASP A 146 13.79 0.44 6.79
N ILE A 147 12.86 1.24 7.30
CA ILE A 147 13.02 2.71 7.39
C ILE A 147 12.84 3.22 8.83
N ASP A 148 13.64 4.25 9.16
CA ASP A 148 13.73 4.79 10.52
C ASP A 148 12.46 5.54 10.97
N VAL A 149 11.73 6.14 10.03
CA VAL A 149 10.59 7.02 10.33
C VAL A 149 9.32 6.40 9.77
N LYS A 150 8.40 5.99 10.65
CA LYS A 150 7.07 5.51 10.27
C LYS A 150 6.10 6.68 10.09
N LEU A 151 5.20 6.57 9.10
CA LEU A 151 4.15 7.57 8.82
C LEU A 151 2.79 7.19 9.43
N GLY A 152 2.71 6.08 10.15
CA GLY A 152 1.54 5.64 10.90
C GLY A 152 0.31 5.35 10.06
N ASN A 153 -0.85 5.30 10.71
CA ASN A 153 -2.11 4.90 10.09
C ASN A 153 -2.89 6.10 9.52
N GLY A 154 -2.37 7.32 9.62
CA GLY A 154 -3.04 8.51 9.12
C GLY A 154 -3.28 8.49 7.60
N MET A 155 -2.40 7.84 6.84
CA MET A 155 -2.59 7.64 5.39
C MET A 155 -3.76 6.70 5.07
N LEU A 156 -3.90 5.59 5.80
CA LEU A 156 -5.07 4.73 5.67
C LEU A 156 -6.34 5.49 6.04
N LYS A 157 -6.30 6.27 7.13
CA LYS A 157 -7.45 7.03 7.60
C LYS A 157 -7.95 8.03 6.55
N ILE A 158 -7.06 8.82 5.95
CA ILE A 158 -7.46 9.78 4.92
C ILE A 158 -7.90 9.10 3.61
N ALA A 159 -7.28 7.98 3.23
CA ALA A 159 -7.73 7.18 2.09
C ALA A 159 -9.17 6.69 2.27
N GLU A 160 -9.51 6.21 3.47
CA GLU A 160 -10.88 5.78 3.77
C GLU A 160 -11.85 6.95 3.88
N ASP A 161 -11.43 8.10 4.40
CA ASP A 161 -12.27 9.29 4.45
C ASP A 161 -12.57 9.83 3.03
N MET A 162 -11.58 9.78 2.13
CA MET A 162 -11.78 10.06 0.71
C MET A 162 -12.69 9.02 0.07
N ALA A 163 -12.46 7.72 0.26
CA ALA A 163 -13.31 6.67 -0.29
C ALA A 163 -14.77 6.82 0.13
N ARG A 164 -15.05 7.14 1.40
CA ARG A 164 -16.43 7.42 1.87
C ARG A 164 -17.04 8.60 1.13
N TYR A 165 -16.33 9.72 1.01
CA TYR A 165 -16.81 10.87 0.24
C TYR A 165 -17.03 10.55 -1.25
N PHE A 166 -16.17 9.74 -1.84
CA PHE A 166 -16.31 9.33 -3.24
C PHE A 166 -17.58 8.48 -3.44
N ILE A 167 -17.89 7.60 -2.49
CA ILE A 167 -19.11 6.79 -2.50
C ILE A 167 -20.34 7.68 -2.25
N ASP A 168 -20.34 8.42 -1.14
CA ASP A 168 -21.52 9.09 -0.61
C ASP A 168 -21.88 10.37 -1.39
N ASP A 169 -20.87 11.11 -1.87
CA ASP A 169 -21.04 12.44 -2.47
C ASP A 169 -20.70 12.48 -3.96
N LEU A 170 -19.82 11.62 -4.47
CA LEU A 170 -19.41 11.60 -5.90
C LEU A 170 -19.99 10.43 -6.70
N GLY A 171 -20.70 9.51 -6.03
CA GLY A 171 -21.37 8.37 -6.64
C GLY A 171 -20.42 7.34 -7.24
N TYR A 172 -19.26 7.11 -6.61
CA TYR A 172 -18.40 5.98 -6.96
C TYR A 172 -18.95 4.68 -6.33
N PRO A 173 -19.07 3.58 -7.08
CA PRO A 173 -19.45 2.30 -6.52
C PRO A 173 -18.37 1.80 -5.55
N ALA A 174 -18.74 1.33 -4.36
CA ALA A 174 -17.78 0.90 -3.35
C ALA A 174 -16.87 -0.23 -3.86
N ASN A 175 -17.43 -1.15 -4.66
CA ASN A 175 -16.74 -2.26 -5.31
C ASN A 175 -15.83 -1.84 -6.49
N HIS A 176 -15.87 -0.57 -6.91
CA HIS A 176 -14.91 0.01 -7.86
C HIS A 176 -13.74 0.71 -7.16
N ILE A 177 -13.71 0.67 -5.83
CA ILE A 177 -12.65 1.27 -5.03
C ILE A 177 -11.73 0.18 -4.46
N THR A 178 -10.43 0.37 -4.63
CA THR A 178 -9.40 -0.44 -3.98
C THR A 178 -8.54 0.44 -3.08
N ILE A 179 -8.29 -0.02 -1.84
CA ILE A 179 -7.38 0.61 -0.88
C ILE A 179 -6.26 -0.38 -0.58
N LEU A 180 -5.04 -0.03 -0.97
CA LEU A 180 -3.82 -0.77 -0.65
C LEU A 180 -3.08 -0.06 0.48
N PHE A 181 -2.78 -0.77 1.56
CA PHE A 181 -2.06 -0.19 2.70
C PHE A 181 -1.03 -1.14 3.28
N ASP A 182 0.23 -0.69 3.35
CA ASP A 182 1.37 -1.42 3.90
C ASP A 182 1.39 -2.91 3.47
N ASP A 183 1.50 -3.86 4.39
CA ASP A 183 1.41 -5.29 4.14
C ASP A 183 -0.02 -5.85 4.24
N GLY A 184 -1.04 -5.00 4.26
CA GLY A 184 -2.43 -5.43 4.47
C GLY A 184 -2.79 -5.63 5.95
N TRP A 185 -1.93 -5.18 6.87
CA TRP A 185 -2.14 -5.32 8.32
C TRP A 185 -2.20 -3.97 9.05
N ILE A 186 -3.07 -3.90 10.05
CA ILE A 186 -2.98 -2.89 11.09
C ILE A 186 -1.97 -3.33 12.14
N ARG A 187 -1.10 -2.40 12.55
CA ARG A 187 -0.10 -2.62 13.59
C ARG A 187 -0.41 -1.80 14.84
N ASP A 188 -0.01 -2.31 16.01
CA ASP A 188 -0.05 -1.50 17.24
C ASP A 188 1.00 -0.38 17.19
N LYS A 189 0.92 0.54 18.16
CA LYS A 189 1.79 1.72 18.23
C LYS A 189 1.82 2.55 16.94
N ASN A 190 0.69 2.60 16.23
CA ASN A 190 0.54 3.41 15.01
C ASN A 190 1.60 3.06 13.94
N GLY A 191 1.73 1.79 13.60
CA GLY A 191 2.61 1.33 12.50
C GLY A 191 3.96 0.75 12.95
N GLU A 192 4.45 1.10 14.14
CA GLU A 192 5.79 0.69 14.62
C GLU A 192 5.86 -0.68 15.26
N GLY A 193 4.72 -1.26 15.66
CA GLY A 193 4.72 -2.48 16.43
C GLY A 193 4.22 -3.71 15.67
N LYS A 194 3.67 -4.66 16.42
CA LYS A 194 3.27 -5.96 15.88
C LYS A 194 1.97 -5.86 15.10
N ARG A 195 1.79 -6.76 14.13
CA ARG A 195 0.50 -7.00 13.47
C ARG A 195 -0.57 -7.29 14.52
N LEU A 196 -1.71 -6.60 14.41
CA LEU A 196 -2.88 -6.77 15.27
C LEU A 196 -3.99 -7.54 14.55
N MET A 197 -4.31 -7.12 13.33
CA MET A 197 -5.36 -7.71 12.50
C MET A 197 -5.21 -7.24 11.05
N LEU A 198 -5.81 -7.98 10.12
CA LEU A 198 -5.90 -7.61 8.72
C LEU A 198 -6.75 -6.36 8.55
N LEU A 199 -6.49 -5.61 7.46
CA LEU A 199 -7.37 -4.51 7.04
C LEU A 199 -8.83 -4.96 6.91
N GLN A 200 -9.01 -6.18 6.43
CA GLN A 200 -10.30 -6.80 6.17
C GLN A 200 -11.00 -7.26 7.44
N GLU A 201 -10.32 -7.51 8.56
CA GLU A 201 -10.98 -7.94 9.80
C GLU A 201 -11.64 -6.78 10.57
N ARG A 202 -11.31 -5.54 10.21
CA ARG A 202 -11.81 -4.35 10.89
C ARG A 202 -13.33 -4.20 10.76
N ALA A 203 -13.98 -3.88 11.88
CA ALA A 203 -15.41 -3.64 11.94
C ALA A 203 -15.85 -2.32 11.27
N ASP A 204 -14.95 -1.33 11.20
CA ASP A 204 -15.18 0.00 10.62
C ASP A 204 -14.72 0.12 9.16
N ARG A 205 -14.32 -1.00 8.54
CA ARG A 205 -13.99 -1.07 7.11
C ARG A 205 -15.21 -0.67 6.26
N ILE A 206 -14.94 -0.10 5.09
CA ILE A 206 -16.01 0.22 4.13
C ILE A 206 -16.41 -1.09 3.44
N ARG A 207 -17.68 -1.47 3.53
CA ARG A 207 -18.17 -2.70 2.88
C ARG A 207 -18.03 -2.59 1.37
N TYR A 208 -17.68 -3.70 0.73
CA TYR A 208 -17.46 -3.84 -0.72
C TYR A 208 -16.24 -3.10 -1.30
N VAL A 209 -15.59 -2.21 -0.54
CA VAL A 209 -14.25 -1.71 -0.92
C VAL A 209 -13.25 -2.86 -0.81
N SER A 210 -12.43 -3.03 -1.86
CA SER A 210 -11.34 -4.00 -1.86
C SER A 210 -10.17 -3.47 -1.02
N TYR A 211 -9.66 -4.29 -0.09
CA TYR A 211 -8.51 -3.95 0.73
C TYR A 211 -7.38 -4.96 0.49
N GLY A 212 -6.16 -4.47 0.32
CA GLY A 212 -5.00 -5.32 0.06
C GLY A 212 -3.68 -4.72 0.53
N PRO A 213 -2.58 -5.47 0.38
CA PRO A 213 -1.24 -4.95 0.66
C PRO A 213 -0.81 -3.95 -0.44
N ALA A 214 -0.09 -2.90 -0.06
CA ALA A 214 0.54 -1.95 -0.96
C ALA A 214 1.88 -2.48 -1.50
N THR A 215 1.94 -3.75 -1.87
CA THR A 215 3.10 -4.33 -2.57
C THR A 215 3.05 -3.99 -4.06
N LYS A 216 4.18 -4.14 -4.74
CA LYS A 216 4.27 -3.87 -6.18
C LYS A 216 3.34 -4.75 -7.02
N GLU A 217 3.23 -6.02 -6.67
CA GLU A 217 2.31 -6.98 -7.30
C GLU A 217 0.85 -6.51 -7.20
N PHE A 218 0.39 -6.18 -5.99
CA PHE A 218 -1.00 -5.77 -5.76
C PHE A 218 -1.30 -4.36 -6.29
N PHE A 219 -0.29 -3.49 -6.33
CA PHE A 219 -0.38 -2.20 -7.01
C PHE A 219 -0.67 -2.37 -8.51
N PHE A 220 0.17 -3.13 -9.22
CA PHE A 220 0.01 -3.28 -10.67
C PHE A 220 -1.22 -4.10 -11.05
N SER A 221 -1.50 -5.21 -10.37
CA SER A 221 -2.73 -5.98 -10.63
C SER A 221 -4.00 -5.15 -10.42
N SER A 222 -4.05 -4.32 -9.37
CA SER A 222 -5.19 -3.41 -9.15
C SER A 222 -5.28 -2.32 -10.20
N LEU A 223 -4.15 -1.75 -10.61
CA LEU A 223 -4.11 -0.72 -11.65
C LEU A 223 -4.53 -1.29 -13.02
N GLU A 224 -4.03 -2.47 -13.39
CA GLU A 224 -4.39 -3.18 -14.61
C GLU A 224 -5.89 -3.53 -14.64
N ASN A 225 -6.45 -3.96 -13.50
CA ASN A 225 -7.90 -4.16 -13.39
C ASN A 225 -8.68 -2.86 -13.62
N VAL A 226 -8.26 -1.74 -13.00
CA VAL A 226 -8.90 -0.43 -13.22
C VAL A 226 -8.82 -0.02 -14.70
N ILE A 227 -7.67 -0.19 -15.35
CA ILE A 227 -7.49 0.12 -16.77
C ILE A 227 -8.40 -0.74 -17.63
N ARG A 228 -8.44 -2.05 -17.38
CA ARG A 228 -9.28 -3.00 -18.12
C ARG A 228 -10.75 -2.62 -18.02
N GLU A 229 -11.26 -2.36 -16.81
CA GLU A 229 -12.67 -2.03 -16.60
C GLU A 229 -13.04 -0.64 -17.14
N ALA A 230 -12.21 0.37 -16.88
CA ALA A 230 -12.45 1.73 -17.36
C ALA A 230 -12.43 1.82 -18.89
N ASN A 231 -11.53 1.11 -19.57
CA ASN A 231 -11.43 1.15 -21.03
C ASN A 231 -12.64 0.55 -21.77
N ARG A 232 -13.57 -0.09 -21.06
CA ARG A 232 -14.82 -0.60 -21.64
C ARG A 232 -15.82 0.51 -21.98
N PHE A 233 -15.63 1.72 -21.44
CA PHE A 233 -16.58 2.82 -21.56
C PHE A 233 -15.87 4.14 -21.88
N GLU A 234 -16.46 4.96 -22.77
CA GLU A 234 -15.85 6.22 -23.22
C GLU A 234 -15.94 7.35 -22.18
N ASP A 235 -16.91 7.27 -21.27
CA ASP A 235 -17.21 8.26 -20.23
C ASP A 235 -16.56 7.92 -18.88
N SER A 236 -15.65 6.95 -18.85
CA SER A 236 -14.97 6.50 -17.64
C SER A 236 -14.21 7.61 -16.91
N GLU A 237 -14.36 7.64 -15.58
CA GLU A 237 -13.60 8.48 -14.65
C GLU A 237 -12.74 7.61 -13.73
N VAL A 238 -11.46 7.93 -13.64
CA VAL A 238 -10.51 7.26 -12.76
C VAL A 238 -9.87 8.26 -11.82
N PHE A 239 -9.81 7.89 -10.53
CA PHE A 239 -9.06 8.62 -9.53
C PHE A 239 -7.97 7.73 -8.94
N ILE A 240 -6.74 8.23 -8.86
CA ILE A 240 -5.62 7.50 -8.25
C ILE A 240 -4.98 8.40 -7.19
N TRP A 241 -4.82 7.88 -5.98
CA TRP A 241 -4.06 8.54 -4.93
C TRP A 241 -2.96 7.61 -4.44
N ILE A 242 -1.72 8.10 -4.40
CA ILE A 242 -0.55 7.35 -3.96
C ILE A 242 0.19 8.20 -2.93
N SER A 243 0.45 7.63 -1.76
CA SER A 243 1.22 8.29 -0.71
C SER A 243 2.13 7.32 0.04
N GLY A 244 3.21 7.85 0.60
CA GLY A 244 4.26 7.07 1.24
C GLY A 244 5.58 7.80 1.24
N HIS A 245 6.65 7.06 1.46
CA HIS A 245 8.00 7.62 1.46
C HIS A 245 8.50 7.87 0.05
N GLY A 246 8.96 9.09 -0.21
CA GLY A 246 9.67 9.43 -1.43
C GLY A 246 11.18 9.29 -1.27
N ILE A 247 11.87 8.92 -2.35
CA ILE A 247 13.34 8.77 -2.35
C ILE A 247 13.98 10.09 -2.77
N GLY A 248 15.02 10.55 -2.07
CA GLY A 248 15.86 11.68 -2.46
C GLY A 248 17.06 11.84 -1.52
N ASP A 249 17.91 12.82 -1.83
CA ASP A 249 19.12 13.13 -1.05
C ASP A 249 18.88 14.40 -0.20
N PRO A 250 18.65 14.27 1.12
CA PRO A 250 18.40 15.40 2.00
C PRO A 250 19.65 16.29 2.20
N ASP A 251 20.86 15.78 1.95
CA ASP A 251 22.08 16.59 2.01
C ASP A 251 22.18 17.56 0.83
N LYS A 252 21.51 17.26 -0.28
CA LYS A 252 21.37 18.14 -1.46
C LYS A 252 20.17 19.08 -1.30
N LYS A 253 20.25 19.99 -0.32
CA LYS A 253 19.18 20.91 0.12
C LYS A 253 18.40 21.69 -0.97
N ILE A 254 19.00 21.91 -2.14
CA ILE A 254 18.37 22.67 -3.25
C ILE A 254 17.65 21.76 -4.23
N THR A 255 18.14 20.55 -4.46
CA THR A 255 17.73 19.71 -5.58
C THR A 255 17.24 18.33 -5.17
N GLY A 256 17.42 17.94 -3.91
CA GLY A 256 17.17 16.58 -3.46
C GLY A 256 17.99 15.51 -4.20
N GLY A 257 19.03 15.90 -4.95
CA GLY A 257 19.75 15.00 -5.85
C GLY A 257 18.99 14.61 -7.13
N LYS A 258 17.89 15.31 -7.46
CA LYS A 258 16.89 14.83 -8.45
C LYS A 258 16.86 15.55 -9.81
N ILE A 259 17.86 16.37 -10.15
CA ILE A 259 17.88 17.10 -11.44
C ILE A 259 17.77 16.14 -12.64
N LEU A 260 18.62 15.11 -12.69
CA LEU A 260 18.69 14.12 -13.77
C LEU A 260 18.29 12.71 -13.30
N LYS A 261 17.51 12.64 -12.22
CA LYS A 261 17.01 11.38 -11.65
C LYS A 261 15.48 11.37 -11.68
N ARG A 262 14.89 10.19 -11.61
CA ARG A 262 13.44 9.97 -11.60
C ARG A 262 12.87 10.31 -10.23
N SER A 263 11.59 10.66 -10.19
CA SER A 263 10.83 10.64 -8.93
C SER A 263 10.43 9.19 -8.64
N GLU A 264 10.49 8.84 -7.36
CA GLU A 264 10.37 7.48 -6.86
C GLU A 264 9.59 7.53 -5.55
N ILE A 265 8.67 6.60 -5.37
CA ILE A 265 7.95 6.38 -4.13
C ILE A 265 8.12 4.92 -3.71
N LEU A 266 8.31 4.70 -2.41
CA LEU A 266 8.37 3.35 -1.86
C LEU A 266 6.96 2.76 -1.79
N LEU A 267 6.84 1.52 -2.25
CA LEU A 267 5.76 0.59 -1.92
C LEU A 267 6.20 -0.25 -0.70
N TRP A 268 5.37 -1.18 -0.26
CA TRP A 268 5.69 -2.00 0.91
C TRP A 268 6.98 -2.81 0.73
N ASP A 269 7.19 -3.39 -0.46
CA ASP A 269 8.24 -4.36 -0.77
C ASP A 269 9.19 -3.93 -1.90
N ASP A 270 8.93 -2.81 -2.56
CA ASP A 270 9.70 -2.34 -3.72
C ASP A 270 9.55 -0.82 -3.92
N VAL A 271 10.10 -0.30 -5.00
CA VAL A 271 10.04 1.09 -5.45
C VAL A 271 9.17 1.20 -6.70
N LEU A 272 8.34 2.25 -6.75
CA LEU A 272 7.60 2.68 -7.92
C LEU A 272 8.23 3.95 -8.51
N GLU A 273 8.69 3.85 -9.76
CA GLU A 273 9.25 4.99 -10.50
C GLU A 273 8.18 5.76 -11.30
N ASP A 274 8.41 7.07 -11.51
CA ASP A 274 7.50 7.91 -12.32
C ASP A 274 7.27 7.40 -13.75
N LYS A 275 8.29 6.80 -14.37
CA LYS A 275 8.23 6.29 -15.74
C LYS A 275 7.49 4.96 -15.82
N GLU A 276 7.70 4.11 -14.83
CA GLU A 276 7.06 2.80 -14.73
C GLU A 276 5.53 2.96 -14.62
N LEU A 277 5.06 3.85 -13.73
CA LEU A 277 3.65 4.20 -13.63
C LEU A 277 3.10 4.82 -14.92
N GLY A 278 3.90 5.69 -15.56
CA GLY A 278 3.52 6.30 -16.84
C GLY A 278 3.39 5.32 -18.00
N ASP A 279 4.16 4.25 -18.00
CA ASP A 279 4.09 3.19 -19.01
C ASP A 279 2.82 2.35 -18.86
N VAL A 280 2.47 1.94 -17.64
CA VAL A 280 1.23 1.19 -17.41
C VAL A 280 -0.01 2.06 -17.67
N LEU A 281 -0.01 3.31 -17.18
CA LEU A 281 -1.09 4.26 -17.48
C LEU A 281 -1.13 4.68 -18.95
N SER A 282 -0.20 4.25 -19.80
CA SER A 282 -0.20 4.67 -21.20
C SER A 282 -1.41 4.14 -21.97
N ASP A 283 -1.94 2.99 -21.54
CA ASP A 283 -3.09 2.26 -22.09
C ASP A 283 -4.44 2.73 -21.53
N LEU A 284 -4.46 3.60 -20.50
CA LEU A 284 -5.71 4.11 -19.94
C LEU A 284 -6.39 5.15 -20.86
N HIS A 285 -7.64 4.86 -21.24
CA HIS A 285 -8.52 5.69 -22.07
C HIS A 285 -9.70 6.25 -21.25
N ALA A 286 -9.40 7.02 -20.21
CA ALA A 286 -10.38 7.59 -19.30
C ALA A 286 -9.98 9.01 -18.84
N LYS A 287 -10.97 9.76 -18.35
CA LYS A 287 -10.73 10.97 -17.54
C LYS A 287 -9.94 10.55 -16.29
N LEU A 288 -8.78 11.14 -16.04
CA LEU A 288 -7.91 10.75 -14.90
C LEU A 288 -7.53 11.94 -14.03
N CYS A 289 -7.80 11.83 -12.73
CA CYS A 289 -7.11 12.61 -11.72
C CYS A 289 -6.15 11.70 -10.95
N ILE A 290 -4.88 12.09 -10.86
CA ILE A 290 -3.90 11.38 -10.03
C ILE A 290 -3.20 12.35 -9.08
N ILE A 291 -3.09 11.95 -7.82
CA ILE A 291 -2.36 12.66 -6.77
C ILE A 291 -1.25 11.75 -6.24
N VAL A 292 0.00 12.21 -6.30
CA VAL A 292 1.14 11.55 -5.66
C VAL A 292 1.68 12.45 -4.55
N ASP A 293 1.42 12.09 -3.30
CA ASP A 293 1.77 12.89 -2.11
C ASP A 293 2.90 12.21 -1.35
N SER A 294 4.14 12.58 -1.70
CA SER A 294 5.38 12.01 -1.18
C SER A 294 6.59 12.93 -1.46
N CYS A 295 7.61 12.87 -0.61
CA CYS A 295 8.85 13.65 -0.81
C CYS A 295 9.40 13.50 -2.24
N TYR A 296 9.88 14.58 -2.84
CA TYR A 296 10.52 14.55 -4.17
C TYR A 296 9.62 14.04 -5.32
N SER A 297 8.30 14.10 -5.18
CA SER A 297 7.32 13.54 -6.12
C SER A 297 7.12 14.32 -7.43
N GLY A 298 7.57 15.57 -7.54
CA GLY A 298 7.28 16.44 -8.69
C GLY A 298 7.53 15.86 -10.11
N GLY A 299 8.44 14.89 -10.25
CA GLY A 299 8.69 14.17 -11.50
C GLY A 299 7.47 13.41 -12.06
N PHE A 300 6.57 12.91 -11.19
CA PHE A 300 5.32 12.28 -11.62
C PHE A 300 4.47 13.25 -12.47
N ALA A 301 4.40 14.53 -12.08
CA ALA A 301 3.75 15.60 -12.83
C ALA A 301 4.63 16.23 -13.94
N ASN A 302 5.80 15.69 -14.26
CA ASN A 302 6.77 16.33 -15.16
C ASN A 302 7.18 17.75 -14.72
N ARG A 303 7.16 18.03 -13.42
CA ARG A 303 7.54 19.31 -12.83
C ARG A 303 8.77 19.14 -11.93
N VAL A 304 9.43 20.24 -11.65
CA VAL A 304 10.48 20.31 -10.63
C VAL A 304 9.96 21.11 -9.44
N ILE A 305 10.38 22.36 -9.28
CA ILE A 305 9.89 23.33 -8.30
C ILE A 305 9.43 24.59 -9.04
N PHE A 306 8.47 25.33 -8.46
CA PHE A 306 7.90 26.54 -9.06
C PHE A 306 7.33 26.33 -10.46
N ASP A 307 6.71 25.16 -10.69
CA ASP A 307 6.05 24.80 -11.93
C ASP A 307 7.00 24.71 -13.16
N LEU A 308 8.32 24.73 -12.94
CA LEU A 308 9.31 24.51 -13.98
C LEU A 308 9.23 23.07 -14.51
N PRO A 309 9.37 22.85 -15.82
CA PRO A 309 9.28 21.51 -16.40
C PRO A 309 10.51 20.65 -16.02
N SER A 310 10.27 19.38 -15.75
CA SER A 310 11.32 18.38 -15.60
C SER A 310 11.92 17.97 -16.96
N LEU A 311 13.21 17.65 -16.96
CA LEU A 311 13.94 17.14 -18.12
C LEU A 311 13.52 15.71 -18.46
N LEU A 312 13.24 14.90 -17.45
CA LEU A 312 12.75 13.53 -17.60
C LEU A 312 11.22 13.56 -17.59
N LYS A 313 10.61 12.89 -18.58
CA LYS A 313 9.15 12.77 -18.68
C LYS A 313 8.68 11.44 -18.09
N SER A 314 7.71 11.48 -17.18
CA SER A 314 7.03 10.31 -16.61
C SER A 314 6.17 9.60 -17.65
N GLY A 315 5.52 10.36 -18.54
CA GLY A 315 4.53 9.84 -19.50
C GLY A 315 3.09 9.81 -18.97
N ILE A 316 2.90 10.19 -17.69
CA ILE A 316 1.58 10.23 -17.05
C ILE A 316 0.73 11.39 -17.58
N PRO A 317 1.22 12.65 -17.66
CA PRO A 317 0.43 13.76 -18.23
C PRO A 317 0.15 13.53 -19.72
N LYS A 318 -1.13 13.40 -20.04
CA LYS A 318 -1.70 13.27 -21.40
C LYS A 318 -3.06 13.98 -21.41
N ASP A 319 -3.65 14.16 -22.58
CA ASP A 319 -4.99 14.76 -22.72
C ASP A 319 -6.01 14.04 -21.83
N GLY A 320 -6.90 14.80 -21.20
CA GLY A 320 -7.92 14.30 -20.28
C GLY A 320 -7.41 13.99 -18.87
N ARG A 321 -6.16 14.34 -18.53
CA ARG A 321 -5.53 14.00 -17.25
C ARG A 321 -5.11 15.23 -16.45
N ILE A 322 -5.31 15.18 -15.15
CA ILE A 322 -4.68 16.07 -14.18
C ILE A 322 -3.75 15.26 -13.29
N VAL A 323 -2.48 15.64 -13.27
CA VAL A 323 -1.44 15.01 -12.45
C VAL A 323 -0.96 15.99 -11.40
N ILE A 324 -1.20 15.68 -10.13
CA ILE A 324 -0.84 16.52 -8.99
C ILE A 324 0.23 15.80 -8.16
N THR A 325 1.17 16.57 -7.64
CA THR A 325 2.12 16.09 -6.63
C THR A 325 2.06 16.96 -5.39
N GLY A 326 2.08 16.35 -4.21
CA GLY A 326 2.08 17.06 -2.92
C GLY A 326 3.35 17.88 -2.70
N GLU A 327 4.41 17.48 -3.38
CA GLU A 327 5.74 18.08 -3.26
C GLU A 327 6.35 18.37 -4.63
N SER A 328 7.31 19.28 -4.63
CA SER A 328 8.22 19.48 -5.74
C SER A 328 9.15 18.28 -5.93
N LYS A 329 9.82 18.21 -7.07
CA LYS A 329 10.85 17.17 -7.32
C LYS A 329 12.06 17.29 -6.38
N PHE A 330 12.23 18.44 -5.70
CA PHE A 330 13.44 18.80 -4.96
C PHE A 330 13.22 18.98 -3.46
N SER A 331 11.99 18.81 -2.98
CA SER A 331 11.60 19.12 -1.61
C SER A 331 11.07 17.91 -0.87
N ILE A 332 11.20 17.99 0.45
CA ILE A 332 10.54 17.08 1.40
C ILE A 332 9.10 17.52 1.66
N GLY A 333 8.30 16.55 2.08
CA GLY A 333 6.91 16.70 2.48
C GLY A 333 6.72 16.75 4.00
N TYR A 334 5.47 16.91 4.41
CA TYR A 334 5.05 16.68 5.79
C TYR A 334 3.80 15.80 5.83
N ALA A 335 3.88 14.75 6.63
CA ALA A 335 2.74 13.92 6.96
C ALA A 335 2.59 13.81 8.47
N SER A 336 1.35 13.98 8.94
CA SER A 336 0.97 13.63 10.29
C SER A 336 0.78 12.12 10.36
N ASN A 337 1.37 11.48 11.37
CA ASN A 337 1.16 10.06 11.58
C ASN A 337 -0.26 9.68 12.02
N VAL A 338 -1.10 10.68 12.33
CA VAL A 338 -2.52 10.50 12.69
C VAL A 338 -3.46 10.92 11.56
N SER A 339 -3.13 11.98 10.83
CA SER A 339 -4.05 12.59 9.85
C SER A 339 -3.61 12.44 8.38
N GLY A 340 -2.44 11.85 8.12
CA GLY A 340 -1.91 11.66 6.77
C GLY A 340 -1.12 12.86 6.23
N PRO A 341 -0.83 12.92 4.92
CA PRO A 341 -0.03 13.97 4.32
C PRO A 341 -0.79 15.31 4.26
N LEU A 342 -0.10 16.40 4.59
CA LEU A 342 -0.72 17.72 4.77
C LEU A 342 -1.29 18.28 3.46
N PHE A 343 -0.64 18.04 2.33
CA PHE A 343 -1.18 18.51 1.05
C PHE A 343 -2.52 17.85 0.74
N THR A 344 -2.61 16.51 0.80
CA THR A 344 -3.87 15.78 0.59
C THR A 344 -4.94 16.23 1.58
N GLN A 345 -4.61 16.45 2.86
CA GLN A 345 -5.58 16.96 3.85
C GLN A 345 -6.20 18.29 3.42
N LEU A 346 -5.37 19.25 2.97
CA LEU A 346 -5.85 20.57 2.54
C LEU A 346 -6.60 20.49 1.22
N TRP A 347 -6.11 19.70 0.26
CA TRP A 347 -6.78 19.50 -1.03
C TRP A 347 -8.18 18.89 -0.82
N PHE A 348 -8.25 17.82 -0.03
CA PHE A 348 -9.50 17.12 0.25
C PHE A 348 -10.46 17.97 1.09
N GLU A 349 -9.97 18.74 2.07
CA GLU A 349 -10.79 19.72 2.78
C GLU A 349 -11.41 20.75 1.82
N GLY A 350 -10.58 21.32 0.93
CA GLY A 350 -11.03 22.29 -0.07
C GLY A 350 -12.15 21.75 -0.94
N LEU A 351 -11.97 20.51 -1.44
CA LEU A 351 -12.94 19.78 -2.24
C LEU A 351 -14.24 19.51 -1.48
N ARG A 352 -14.17 18.74 -0.39
CA ARG A 352 -15.36 18.20 0.29
C ARG A 352 -16.20 19.23 1.04
N THR A 353 -15.64 20.40 1.34
CA THR A 353 -16.34 21.45 2.10
C THR A 353 -16.85 22.61 1.25
N GLY A 354 -16.52 22.65 -0.04
CA GLY A 354 -16.83 23.79 -0.91
C GLY A 354 -15.92 25.01 -0.67
N LYS A 355 -14.98 24.96 0.27
CA LYS A 355 -14.12 26.11 0.61
C LYS A 355 -13.22 26.56 -0.53
N ALA A 356 -12.88 25.65 -1.44
CA ALA A 356 -12.01 25.93 -2.57
C ALA A 356 -12.72 26.58 -3.78
N ASP A 357 -14.05 26.68 -3.77
CA ASP A 357 -14.84 27.27 -4.87
C ASP A 357 -14.33 28.69 -5.22
N GLY A 358 -13.91 28.86 -6.47
CA GLY A 358 -13.35 30.08 -7.06
C GLY A 358 -11.87 30.33 -6.79
N PHE A 359 -11.13 29.38 -6.20
CA PHE A 359 -9.68 29.50 -6.04
C PHE A 359 -8.94 29.32 -7.36
N ARG A 360 -7.95 30.18 -7.60
CA ARG A 360 -7.19 30.14 -8.86
C ARG A 360 -5.78 30.68 -8.71
N GLU A 361 -4.97 30.42 -9.72
CA GLU A 361 -3.66 31.04 -9.86
C GLU A 361 -3.72 32.38 -10.59
N ILE A 362 -3.03 33.38 -10.03
CA ILE A 362 -2.83 34.69 -10.67
C ILE A 362 -1.34 35.03 -10.55
N PHE A 363 -0.65 35.08 -11.70
CA PHE A 363 0.81 35.30 -11.79
C PHE A 363 1.63 34.30 -10.95
N GLY A 364 1.35 32.99 -11.07
CA GLY A 364 2.07 31.95 -10.34
C GLY A 364 1.75 31.87 -8.84
N ILE A 365 0.71 32.57 -8.39
CA ILE A 365 0.32 32.66 -6.98
C ILE A 365 -1.14 32.24 -6.84
N ALA A 366 -1.38 31.20 -6.05
CA ALA A 366 -2.73 30.79 -5.66
C ALA A 366 -3.43 31.88 -4.81
N ARG A 367 -4.66 32.23 -5.16
CA ARG A 367 -5.46 33.27 -4.51
C ARG A 367 -6.92 32.84 -4.33
N LYS A 368 -7.50 33.28 -3.21
CA LYS A 368 -8.94 33.23 -2.97
C LYS A 368 -9.71 34.13 -3.96
N PRO A 369 -10.98 33.81 -4.28
CA PRO A 369 -11.81 34.67 -5.12
C PRO A 369 -12.02 36.05 -4.46
N LEU A 370 -11.99 37.11 -5.28
CA LEU A 370 -12.22 38.49 -4.82
C LEU A 370 -13.71 38.88 -4.88
N LEU A 371 -14.48 38.24 -5.76
CA LEU A 371 -15.89 38.52 -6.03
C LEU A 371 -16.66 37.21 -6.13
N ASN A 372 -17.93 37.22 -5.73
CA ASN A 372 -18.80 36.03 -5.78
C ASN A 372 -19.05 35.52 -7.21
N MET A 373 -18.89 36.35 -8.25
CA MET A 373 -19.03 35.92 -9.64
C MET A 373 -17.98 34.91 -10.10
N PHE A 374 -16.91 34.71 -9.32
CA PHE A 374 -15.90 33.69 -9.58
C PHE A 374 -16.21 32.37 -8.89
N LYS A 375 -17.38 32.25 -8.26
CA LYS A 375 -17.86 31.03 -7.62
C LYS A 375 -19.02 30.47 -8.41
N ASP A 376 -18.98 29.18 -8.72
CA ASP A 376 -20.05 28.48 -9.42
C ASP A 376 -20.84 27.52 -8.53
N GLY A 377 -20.46 27.43 -7.24
CA GLY A 377 -21.11 26.57 -6.26
C GLY A 377 -20.62 25.13 -6.29
N ARG A 378 -19.60 24.83 -7.10
CA ARG A 378 -18.95 23.53 -7.20
C ARG A 378 -17.45 23.72 -6.91
N VAL A 379 -16.73 22.61 -6.70
CA VAL A 379 -15.27 22.65 -6.53
C VAL A 379 -14.62 21.74 -7.54
N SER A 380 -13.74 22.32 -8.35
CA SER A 380 -12.90 21.55 -9.27
C SER A 380 -11.63 21.03 -8.61
N VAL A 381 -11.00 20.03 -9.24
CA VAL A 381 -9.71 19.46 -8.81
C VAL A 381 -8.62 20.54 -8.72
N GLU A 382 -8.61 21.47 -9.69
CA GLU A 382 -7.69 22.59 -9.78
C GLU A 382 -7.93 23.63 -8.66
N GLU A 383 -9.20 23.95 -8.38
CA GLU A 383 -9.57 24.84 -7.29
C GLU A 383 -9.11 24.30 -5.94
N ALA A 384 -9.34 23.01 -5.69
CA ALA A 384 -8.85 22.31 -4.50
C ALA A 384 -7.31 22.36 -4.41
N PHE A 385 -6.60 22.20 -5.54
CA PHE A 385 -5.14 22.37 -5.60
C PHE A 385 -4.69 23.79 -5.23
N TYR A 386 -5.35 24.82 -5.77
CA TYR A 386 -5.02 26.21 -5.47
C TYR A 386 -5.39 26.60 -4.03
N TYR A 387 -6.48 26.06 -3.49
CA TYR A 387 -6.80 26.17 -2.07
C TYR A 387 -5.66 25.61 -1.21
N ALA A 388 -5.20 24.38 -1.49
CA ALA A 388 -4.08 23.78 -0.76
C ALA A 388 -2.80 24.63 -0.84
N LYS A 389 -2.38 25.09 -2.04
CA LYS A 389 -1.23 26.02 -2.20
C LYS A 389 -1.42 27.31 -1.40
N TYR A 390 -2.63 27.86 -1.38
CA TYR A 390 -2.93 29.08 -0.62
C TYR A 390 -2.79 28.85 0.89
N MET A 391 -3.36 27.76 1.41
CA MET A 391 -3.31 27.42 2.83
C MET A 391 -1.88 27.13 3.29
N LEU A 392 -1.10 26.39 2.51
CA LEU A 392 0.33 26.16 2.77
C LEU A 392 1.09 27.48 2.96
N ARG A 393 0.87 28.44 2.07
CA ARG A 393 1.52 29.75 2.15
C ARG A 393 1.01 30.63 3.29
N LYS A 394 -0.26 30.50 3.69
CA LYS A 394 -0.90 31.41 4.65
C LYS A 394 -0.80 30.94 6.08
N GLU A 395 -1.12 29.68 6.32
CA GLU A 395 -1.31 29.10 7.64
C GLU A 395 -0.19 28.12 8.02
N TYR A 396 0.44 27.48 7.03
CA TYR A 396 1.47 26.45 7.22
C TYR A 396 2.83 26.87 6.65
N ARG A 397 3.28 28.08 7.00
CA ARG A 397 4.45 28.74 6.37
C ARG A 397 5.76 27.96 6.47
N ASP A 398 5.93 27.17 7.52
CA ASP A 398 7.12 26.32 7.70
C ASP A 398 7.22 25.25 6.61
N PHE A 399 6.08 24.88 6.03
CA PHE A 399 5.95 23.90 4.94
C PHE A 399 5.82 24.56 3.56
N PHE A 400 6.10 25.87 3.45
CA PHE A 400 6.04 26.59 2.18
C PHE A 400 6.90 25.93 1.08
N TRP A 401 8.01 25.32 1.46
CA TRP A 401 8.95 24.67 0.54
C TRP A 401 8.51 23.29 0.04
N MET A 402 7.38 22.73 0.53
CA MET A 402 6.76 21.56 -0.08
C MET A 402 6.50 21.82 -1.57
N GLN A 403 6.02 23.02 -1.92
CA GLN A 403 5.77 23.45 -3.30
C GLN A 403 5.02 22.40 -4.15
N PRO A 404 3.76 22.07 -3.82
CA PRO A 404 2.95 21.17 -4.62
C PRO A 404 2.92 21.58 -6.10
N GLN A 405 2.93 20.60 -7.00
CA GLN A 405 2.98 20.82 -8.45
C GLN A 405 1.74 20.24 -9.12
N MET A 406 1.35 20.84 -10.25
CA MET A 406 0.27 20.31 -11.08
C MET A 406 0.67 20.33 -12.56
N ASN A 407 0.29 19.27 -13.25
CA ASN A 407 0.28 19.20 -14.70
C ASN A 407 -1.14 18.90 -15.13
N ASP A 408 -1.84 19.97 -15.44
CA ASP A 408 -3.20 19.94 -15.92
C ASP A 408 -3.18 19.85 -17.45
N MET A 409 -3.80 18.80 -17.97
CA MET A 409 -4.05 18.55 -19.39
C MET A 409 -5.55 18.27 -19.61
N TYR A 410 -6.42 18.85 -18.77
CA TYR A 410 -7.86 18.64 -18.80
C TYR A 410 -8.65 19.94 -19.03
N PRO A 411 -9.65 19.92 -19.92
CA PRO A 411 -9.54 19.35 -21.26
C PRO A 411 -8.47 20.12 -22.04
N HIS A 412 -7.50 19.43 -22.64
CA HIS A 412 -6.45 20.12 -23.39
C HIS A 412 -6.95 20.50 -24.79
N ARG A 413 -7.44 21.73 -24.96
CA ARG A 413 -7.67 22.31 -26.29
C ARG A 413 -6.50 23.21 -26.66
N PHE A 414 -5.53 22.67 -27.38
CA PHE A 414 -4.35 23.42 -27.82
C PHE A 414 -4.74 24.84 -28.31
N PRO A 415 -4.09 25.92 -27.83
CA PRO A 415 -2.90 25.94 -26.96
C PRO A 415 -3.18 26.11 -25.45
N PHE A 416 -4.44 26.06 -24.98
CA PHE A 416 -4.80 26.34 -23.58
C PHE A 416 -5.79 25.34 -23.00
N ASN A 417 -5.68 25.04 -21.70
CA ASN A 417 -6.76 24.34 -20.99
C ASN A 417 -7.93 25.32 -20.84
N VAL A 418 -9.13 24.85 -21.16
CA VAL A 418 -10.35 25.70 -21.24
C VAL A 418 -11.49 25.16 -20.39
N GLY A 419 -11.21 24.23 -19.48
CA GLY A 419 -12.20 23.64 -18.58
C GLY A 419 -11.63 23.34 -17.20
N GLN A 420 -12.47 22.76 -16.37
CA GLN A 420 -12.19 22.38 -14.99
C GLN A 420 -12.62 20.94 -14.81
N MET A 421 -11.79 20.13 -14.15
CA MET A 421 -12.18 18.77 -13.80
C MET A 421 -13.01 18.76 -12.53
N PHE A 422 -14.24 18.29 -12.64
CA PHE A 422 -15.05 17.91 -11.49
C PHE A 422 -15.06 16.39 -11.38
N LEU A 423 -14.84 15.89 -10.17
CA LEU A 423 -14.99 14.47 -9.86
C LEU A 423 -16.46 14.17 -9.60
N GLY A 424 -16.90 12.98 -9.98
CA GLY A 424 -18.29 12.55 -9.86
C GLY A 424 -19.21 13.04 -10.98
N ASP A 425 -18.69 13.71 -12.01
CA ASP A 425 -19.46 14.25 -13.15
C ASP A 425 -19.74 13.24 -14.25
#